data_AF-A0A5J6WI63-F1
#
_entry.id   AF-A0A5J6WI63-F1
#
_cell.length_a   1.000
_cell.length_b   1.000
_cell.length_c   1.000
_cell.angle_alpha   90.00
_cell.angle_beta   90.00
_cell.angle_gamma   90.00
#
_symmetry.space_group_name_H-M   'P 1'
#
loop_
_entity.id
_entity.type
_entity.pdbx_description
1 polymer ?
#
loop_
_entity_poly.entity_id
_entity_poly.type
_entity_poly.pdbx_seq_one_letter_code
_entity_poly.pdbx_strand_id
1 'polypeptide(L)'
;MNLIVNNIKWIMLIAGLLTCSMIFAVFAPQAALISMFGEGLTEPLAQVIVRSWGFLIFLMGVLLIYGGFKPVYRNLALVLVSISKIAFISLIVMFGSQYIDKSLLTIVFDSVLVIIFVTYLVKMKNTA
;
A
#
# COMPACT_ATOMS: atom_id res chain seq x y z
N MET A 1 -12.37 17.04 -8.83
CA MET A 1 -12.17 15.91 -9.78
C MET A 1 -11.13 16.16 -10.88
N ASN A 2 -10.90 17.39 -11.39
CA ASN A 2 -9.73 17.66 -12.26
C ASN A 2 -8.39 17.67 -11.50
N LEU A 3 -8.43 17.98 -10.21
CA LEU A 3 -7.25 18.00 -9.35
C LEU A 3 -6.56 16.64 -9.22
N ILE A 4 -7.32 15.53 -9.16
CA ILE A 4 -6.75 14.17 -9.10
C ILE A 4 -6.03 13.83 -10.41
N VAL A 5 -6.66 14.07 -11.56
CA VAL A 5 -6.06 13.76 -12.87
C VAL A 5 -4.79 14.59 -13.10
N ASN A 6 -4.84 15.88 -12.79
CA ASN A 6 -3.72 16.79 -13.00
C ASN A 6 -2.56 16.53 -12.01
N ASN A 7 -2.84 15.96 -10.84
CA ASN A 7 -1.83 15.70 -9.81
C ASN A 7 -1.53 14.21 -9.59
N ILE A 8 -2.04 13.30 -10.42
CA ILE A 8 -1.91 11.85 -10.19
C ILE A 8 -0.46 11.41 -10.06
N LYS A 9 0.47 12.02 -10.83
CA LYS A 9 1.90 11.78 -10.70
C LYS A 9 2.37 12.04 -9.27
N TRP A 10 2.09 13.21 -8.72
CA TRP A 10 2.52 13.57 -7.36
C TRP A 10 1.86 12.70 -6.30
N ILE A 11 0.58 12.37 -6.46
CA ILE A 11 -0.12 11.45 -5.56
C ILE A 11 0.58 10.09 -5.55
N MET A 12 0.92 9.55 -6.73
CA MET A 12 1.66 8.28 -6.83
C MET A 12 3.04 8.35 -6.20
N LEU A 13 3.77 9.47 -6.34
CA LEU A 13 5.08 9.63 -5.72
C LEU A 13 5.00 9.67 -4.19
N ILE A 14 4.08 10.46 -3.63
CA ILE A 14 3.91 10.58 -2.17
C ILE A 14 3.45 9.23 -1.60
N ALA A 15 2.42 8.62 -2.19
CA ALA A 15 1.93 7.32 -1.78
C ALA A 15 3.01 6.23 -1.91
N GLY A 16 3.78 6.27 -3.00
CA GLY A 16 4.88 5.36 -3.26
C GLY A 16 5.99 5.48 -2.22
N LEU A 17 6.44 6.70 -1.91
CA LEU A 17 7.45 6.95 -0.87
C LEU A 17 7.00 6.48 0.51
N LEU A 18 5.75 6.79 0.90
CA LEU A 18 5.19 6.31 2.16
C LEU A 18 5.12 4.78 2.19
N THR A 19 4.72 4.14 1.10
CA THR A 19 4.67 2.68 0.99
C THR A 19 6.07 2.06 1.02
N CYS A 20 7.07 2.72 0.42
CA CYS A 20 8.47 2.28 0.46
C CYS A 20 9.05 2.26 1.88
N SER A 21 8.47 2.99 2.84
CA SER A 21 8.93 2.93 4.25
C SER A 21 8.91 1.52 4.83
N MET A 22 8.07 0.63 4.29
CA MET A 22 8.00 -0.78 4.70
C MET A 22 9.26 -1.60 4.42
N ILE A 23 10.24 -1.05 3.70
CA ILE A 23 11.59 -1.64 3.66
C ILE A 23 12.19 -1.79 5.07
N PHE A 24 11.76 -0.95 6.02
CA PHE A 24 12.13 -1.04 7.43
C PHE A 24 11.79 -2.42 8.04
N ALA A 25 10.68 -3.05 7.65
CA ALA A 25 10.28 -4.37 8.15
C ALA A 25 11.26 -5.49 7.76
N VAL A 26 12.09 -5.29 6.73
CA VAL A 26 13.16 -6.22 6.36
C VAL A 26 14.27 -6.25 7.42
N PHE A 27 14.59 -5.09 7.98
CA PHE A 27 15.68 -4.95 8.95
C PHE A 27 15.20 -5.11 10.39
N ALA A 28 14.00 -4.63 10.69
CA ALA A 28 13.40 -4.64 12.04
C ALA A 28 11.94 -5.14 12.00
N PRO A 29 11.71 -6.44 11.73
CA PRO A 29 10.36 -6.98 11.55
C PRO A 29 9.48 -6.85 12.80
N GLN A 30 10.04 -7.00 13.99
CA GLN A 30 9.29 -6.86 15.25
C GLN A 30 8.82 -5.43 15.47
N ALA A 31 9.69 -4.46 15.23
CA ALA A 31 9.33 -3.04 15.36
C ALA A 31 8.23 -2.66 14.37
N ALA A 32 8.30 -3.18 13.13
CA ALA A 32 7.25 -2.99 12.14
C ALA A 32 5.91 -3.58 12.59
N LEU A 33 5.90 -4.82 13.10
CA LEU A 33 4.69 -5.45 13.63
C LEU A 33 4.11 -4.71 14.83
N ILE A 34 4.93 -4.34 15.81
CA ILE A 34 4.47 -3.61 17.00
C ILE A 34 3.91 -2.24 16.61
N SER A 35 4.52 -1.57 15.63
CA SER A 35 4.03 -0.30 15.12
C SER A 35 2.67 -0.44 14.44
N MET A 36 2.47 -1.48 13.62
CA MET A 36 1.26 -1.64 12.80
C MET A 36 0.11 -2.35 13.54
N PHE A 37 0.43 -3.36 14.34
CA PHE A 37 -0.53 -4.28 14.94
C PHE A 37 -0.47 -4.28 16.48
N GLY A 38 0.58 -3.72 17.09
CA GLY A 38 0.69 -3.61 18.55
C GLY A 38 1.31 -4.83 19.20
N GLU A 39 1.53 -5.89 18.43
CA GLU A 39 2.09 -7.16 18.85
C GLU A 39 3.32 -7.50 17.99
N GLY A 40 4.17 -8.38 18.50
CA GLY A 40 5.33 -8.90 17.78
C GLY A 40 5.25 -10.42 17.62
N LEU A 41 5.94 -10.95 16.60
CA LEU A 41 6.15 -12.38 16.42
C LEU A 41 7.62 -12.70 16.65
N THR A 42 7.90 -13.54 17.66
CA THR A 42 9.28 -13.89 18.06
C THR A 42 9.82 -15.10 17.31
N GLU A 43 8.94 -15.97 16.84
CA GLU A 43 9.27 -17.22 16.13
C GLU A 43 10.15 -16.98 14.88
N PRO A 44 11.24 -17.75 14.67
CA PRO A 44 12.18 -17.52 13.57
C PRO A 44 11.53 -17.51 12.18
N LEU A 45 10.63 -18.46 11.91
CA LEU A 45 9.90 -18.53 10.64
C LEU A 45 9.01 -17.30 10.42
N ALA A 46 8.31 -16.86 11.47
CA ALA A 46 7.46 -15.68 11.40
C ALA A 46 8.27 -14.43 11.05
N GLN A 47 9.48 -14.28 11.61
CA GLN A 47 10.36 -13.17 11.26
C GLN A 47 10.75 -13.17 9.78
N VAL A 48 11.05 -14.34 9.20
CA VAL A 48 11.37 -14.45 7.76
C VAL A 48 10.17 -14.03 6.91
N ILE A 49 8.97 -14.48 7.27
CA ILE A 49 7.73 -14.13 6.57
C ILE A 49 7.47 -12.62 6.63
N VAL A 50 7.63 -11.99 7.80
CA VAL A 50 7.40 -10.53 7.98
C VAL A 50 8.39 -9.72 7.16
N ARG A 51 9.67 -10.12 7.14
CA ARG A 51 10.69 -9.47 6.30
C ARG A 51 10.33 -9.56 4.81
N SER A 52 9.94 -10.76 4.36
CA SER A 52 9.52 -10.99 2.96
C SER A 52 8.28 -10.17 2.60
N TRP A 53 7.27 -10.16 3.47
CA TRP A 53 6.04 -9.39 3.29
C TRP A 53 6.31 -7.89 3.23
N GLY A 54 7.14 -7.36 4.13
CA GLY A 54 7.55 -5.95 4.12
C GLY A 54 8.26 -5.55 2.83
N PHE A 55 9.13 -6.44 2.31
CA PHE A 55 9.78 -6.23 1.02
C PHE A 55 8.79 -6.20 -0.16
N LEU A 56 7.77 -7.06 -0.15
CA LEU A 56 6.71 -7.03 -1.18
C LEU A 56 5.93 -5.70 -1.14
N ILE A 57 5.63 -5.17 0.05
CA ILE A 57 5.00 -3.85 0.17
C ILE A 57 5.92 -2.76 -0.37
N PHE A 58 7.21 -2.80 -0.02
CA PHE A 58 8.19 -1.87 -0.58
C PHE A 58 8.18 -1.88 -2.13
N LEU A 59 8.12 -3.05 -2.76
CA LEU A 59 8.03 -3.16 -4.23
C LEU A 59 6.76 -2.51 -4.79
N MET A 60 5.62 -2.56 -4.08
CA MET A 60 4.42 -1.82 -4.48
C MET A 60 4.63 -0.30 -4.44
N GLY A 61 5.39 0.18 -3.45
CA GLY A 61 5.82 1.58 -3.38
C GLY A 61 6.70 1.98 -4.58
N VAL A 62 7.70 1.15 -4.91
CA VAL A 62 8.56 1.35 -6.09
C VAL A 62 7.74 1.35 -7.38
N LEU A 63 6.77 0.45 -7.51
CA LEU A 63 5.87 0.38 -8.66
C LEU A 63 5.04 1.65 -8.83
N LEU A 64 4.52 2.23 -7.74
CA LEU A 64 3.84 3.53 -7.77
C LEU A 64 4.77 4.64 -8.25
N ILE A 65 5.99 4.70 -7.72
CA ILE A 65 6.98 5.71 -8.13
C ILE A 65 7.27 5.58 -9.62
N TYR A 66 7.53 4.37 -10.09
CA TYR A 66 7.80 4.07 -11.49
C TYR A 66 6.63 4.47 -12.42
N GLY A 67 5.40 4.06 -12.07
CA GLY A 67 4.19 4.41 -12.83
C GLY A 67 3.87 5.93 -12.80
N GLY A 68 4.33 6.64 -11.76
CA GLY A 68 4.26 8.09 -11.69
C GLY A 68 5.09 8.77 -12.79
N PHE A 69 6.32 8.29 -13.00
CA PHE A 69 7.25 8.83 -14.01
C PHE A 69 7.04 8.28 -15.42
N LYS A 70 6.46 7.08 -15.57
CA LYS A 70 6.23 6.43 -16.87
C LYS A 70 4.73 6.24 -17.11
N PRO A 71 4.06 7.20 -17.82
CA PRO A 71 2.61 7.17 -18.03
C PRO A 71 2.08 5.87 -18.65
N VAL A 72 2.87 5.21 -19.50
CA VAL A 72 2.55 3.92 -20.13
C VAL A 72 2.22 2.84 -19.09
N TYR A 73 2.93 2.83 -17.95
CA TYR A 73 2.74 1.82 -16.90
C TYR A 73 1.84 2.30 -15.75
N ARG A 74 1.32 3.53 -15.84
CA ARG A 74 0.56 4.16 -14.75
C ARG A 74 -0.67 3.34 -14.36
N ASN A 75 -1.49 2.99 -15.34
CA ASN A 75 -2.75 2.28 -15.07
C ASN A 75 -2.48 0.90 -14.45
N LEU A 76 -1.48 0.19 -14.97
CA LEU A 76 -1.07 -1.11 -14.42
C LEU A 76 -0.60 -0.98 -12.96
N ALA A 77 0.25 0.02 -12.67
CA ALA A 77 0.74 0.28 -11.31
C ALA A 77 -0.41 0.57 -10.34
N LEU A 78 -1.35 1.44 -10.73
CA LEU A 78 -2.51 1.77 -9.92
C LEU A 78 -3.39 0.54 -9.65
N VAL A 79 -3.65 -0.29 -10.66
CA VAL A 79 -4.46 -1.52 -10.50
C VAL A 79 -3.79 -2.49 -9.54
N LEU A 80 -2.52 -2.83 -9.76
CA LEU A 80 -1.80 -3.81 -8.93
C LEU A 80 -1.72 -3.37 -7.46
N VAL A 81 -1.42 -2.09 -7.24
CA VAL A 81 -1.32 -1.54 -5.88
C VAL A 81 -2.70 -1.48 -5.22
N SER A 82 -3.75 -1.09 -5.94
CA SER A 82 -5.11 -1.11 -5.42
C SER A 82 -5.55 -2.52 -5.01
N ILE A 83 -5.28 -3.54 -5.84
CA ILE A 83 -5.59 -4.94 -5.51
C ILE A 83 -4.85 -5.36 -4.23
N SER A 84 -3.55 -5.07 -4.14
CA SER A 84 -2.75 -5.41 -2.96
C SER A 84 -3.29 -4.76 -1.69
N LYS A 85 -3.69 -3.48 -1.75
CA LYS A 85 -4.24 -2.75 -0.60
C LYS A 85 -5.62 -3.26 -0.19
N ILE A 86 -6.50 -3.53 -1.17
CA ILE A 86 -7.82 -4.13 -0.91
C ILE A 86 -7.64 -5.48 -0.23
N ALA A 87 -6.77 -6.35 -0.74
CA ALA A 87 -6.50 -7.65 -0.14
C ALA A 87 -6.01 -7.52 1.31
N PHE A 88 -5.07 -6.61 1.57
CA PHE A 88 -4.59 -6.33 2.93
C PHE A 88 -5.70 -5.88 3.87
N ILE A 89 -6.51 -4.89 3.46
CA ILE A 89 -7.63 -4.37 4.26
C ILE A 89 -8.65 -5.48 4.54
N SER A 90 -9.02 -6.26 3.50
CA SER A 90 -9.95 -7.39 3.64
C SER A 90 -9.43 -8.45 4.62
N LEU A 91 -8.14 -8.78 4.57
CA LEU A 91 -7.55 -9.75 5.49
C LEU A 91 -7.62 -9.28 6.95
N ILE A 92 -7.36 -7.99 7.23
CA ILE A 92 -7.49 -7.46 8.59
C ILE A 92 -8.95 -7.46 9.04
N VAL A 93 -9.88 -6.99 8.21
CA VAL A 93 -11.30 -6.92 8.58
C VAL A 93 -11.88 -8.32 8.83
N MET A 94 -11.50 -9.32 8.02
CA MET A 94 -12.05 -10.68 8.11
C MET A 94 -11.38 -11.54 9.18
N PHE A 95 -10.05 -11.43 9.33
CA PHE A 95 -9.26 -12.37 10.15
C PHE A 95 -8.45 -11.69 11.26
N GLY A 96 -8.38 -10.36 11.27
CA GLY A 96 -7.53 -9.58 12.17
C GLY A 96 -8.28 -8.51 12.94
N SER A 97 -9.56 -8.73 13.26
CA SER A 97 -10.42 -7.72 13.89
C SER A 97 -9.83 -7.13 15.18
N GLN A 98 -9.12 -7.95 15.96
CA GLN A 98 -8.39 -7.53 17.18
C GLN A 98 -7.28 -6.48 16.93
N TYR A 99 -6.79 -6.38 15.69
CA TYR A 99 -5.71 -5.47 15.32
C TYR A 99 -6.20 -4.18 14.64
N ILE A 100 -7.51 -4.03 14.42
CA ILE A 100 -8.07 -2.87 13.71
C ILE A 100 -7.70 -1.57 14.41
N ASP A 101 -7.82 -1.50 15.73
CA ASP A 101 -7.57 -0.26 16.48
C ASP A 101 -6.13 0.25 16.27
N LYS A 102 -5.16 -0.66 16.27
CA LYS A 102 -3.75 -0.29 16.10
C LYS A 102 -3.40 -0.01 14.63
N SER A 103 -4.02 -0.74 13.70
CA SER A 103 -3.78 -0.61 12.25
C SER A 103 -4.69 0.43 11.58
N LEU A 104 -5.57 1.09 12.33
CA LEU A 104 -6.61 1.98 11.81
C LEU A 104 -6.05 3.06 10.89
N LEU A 105 -4.94 3.68 11.28
CA LEU A 105 -4.28 4.73 10.47
C LEU A 105 -3.87 4.19 9.09
N THR A 106 -3.29 2.99 9.05
CA THR A 106 -2.89 2.33 7.81
C THR A 106 -4.11 1.96 6.96
N ILE A 107 -5.15 1.41 7.57
CA ILE A 107 -6.39 1.01 6.86
C ILE A 107 -7.06 2.22 6.22
N VAL A 108 -7.21 3.32 6.97
CA VAL A 108 -7.83 4.55 6.47
C VAL A 108 -7.00 5.15 5.34
N PHE A 109 -5.68 5.26 5.53
CA PHE A 109 -4.78 5.77 4.51
C PHE A 109 -4.85 4.95 3.21
N ASP A 110 -4.79 3.63 3.32
CA ASP A 110 -4.85 2.72 2.17
C ASP A 110 -6.21 2.77 1.48
N SER A 111 -7.31 2.88 2.25
CA SER A 111 -8.66 3.03 1.70
C SER A 111 -8.79 4.32 0.90
N VAL A 112 -8.29 5.45 1.42
CA VAL A 112 -8.29 6.74 0.71
C VAL A 112 -7.50 6.64 -0.60
N LEU A 113 -6.31 6.03 -0.57
CA LEU A 113 -5.51 5.83 -1.79
C LEU A 113 -6.23 4.95 -2.81
N VAL A 114 -6.84 3.85 -2.38
CA VAL A 114 -7.61 2.96 -3.26
C VAL A 114 -8.74 3.73 -3.94
N ILE A 115 -9.51 4.54 -3.18
CA ILE A 115 -10.60 5.35 -3.73
C ILE A 115 -10.07 6.34 -4.79
N ILE A 116 -8.96 7.03 -4.50
CA ILE A 116 -8.34 7.97 -5.45
C ILE A 116 -7.89 7.25 -6.73
N PHE A 117 -7.21 6.11 -6.60
CA PHE A 117 -6.68 5.35 -7.71
C PHE A 117 -7.78 4.76 -8.59
N VAL A 118 -8.83 4.18 -7.99
CA VAL A 118 -9.98 3.64 -8.72
C VAL A 118 -10.74 4.76 -9.43
N THR A 119 -10.95 5.91 -8.78
CA THR A 119 -11.59 7.07 -9.40
C THR A 119 -10.83 7.56 -10.62
N TYR A 120 -9.49 7.60 -10.54
CA TYR A 120 -8.65 7.93 -11.68
C TYR A 120 -8.80 6.92 -12.83
N LEU A 121 -8.73 5.61 -12.52
CA LEU A 121 -8.82 4.55 -13.52
C LEU A 121 -10.16 4.54 -14.24
N VAL A 122 -11.28 4.68 -13.51
CA VAL A 122 -12.63 4.75 -14.10
C VAL A 122 -12.75 5.94 -15.05
N LYS A 123 -12.21 7.10 -14.67
CA LYS A 123 -12.25 8.28 -15.53
C LYS A 123 -11.41 8.12 -16.81
N MET A 124 -10.20 7.57 -16.70
CA MET A 124 -9.35 7.33 -17.87
C MET A 124 -9.97 6.32 -18.83
N LYS A 125 -10.70 5.30 -18.33
CA LYS A 125 -11.45 4.37 -19.16
C LYS A 125 -12.61 5.05 -19.91
N ASN A 126 -13.34 5.95 -19.25
CA ASN A 126 -14.49 6.64 -19.87
C ASN A 126 -14.10 7.77 -20.85
N THR A 127 -12.81 8.12 -20.93
CA THR A 127 -12.30 9.17 -21.82
C THR A 127 -11.54 8.57 -23.03
N ALA A 128 -11.37 7.25 -23.06
CA ALA A 128 -10.76 6.48 -24.16
C ALA A 128 -11.85 5.84 -25.02
#